data_AF-A0A7C2HS28-F1
#
_entry.id   AF-A0A7C2HS28-F1
#
_cell.length_a   1.000
_cell.length_b   1.000
_cell.length_c   1.000
_cell.angle_alpha   90.00
_cell.angle_beta   90.00
_cell.angle_gamma   90.00
#
_symmetry.space_group_name_H-M   'P 1'
#
loop_
_entity.id
_entity.type
_entity.pdbx_description
1 polymer ?
#
loop_
_entity_poly.entity_id
_entity_poly.type
_entity_poly.pdbx_seq_one_letter_code
_entity_poly.pdbx_strand_id
1 'polypeptide(L)' 'AGQLTVGWDGKNAAGVQQPDGQYSISIKAVNGTVAVDAKILNPVKISSVAIDKGVSSLVLENGKRMSMSDVTQLI' A
#
# COMPACT_ATOMS: atom_id res chain seq x y z
N ALA A 1 3.34 16.44 -10.93
CA ALA A 1 3.29 15.13 -10.25
C ALA A 1 2.99 15.37 -8.77
N GLY A 2 2.33 14.42 -8.11
CA GLY A 2 1.93 14.56 -6.71
C GLY A 2 1.31 13.26 -6.17
N GLN A 3 0.94 13.26 -4.90
CA GLN A 3 0.32 12.12 -4.25
C GLN A 3 -1.21 12.17 -4.40
N LEU A 4 -1.83 11.03 -4.69
CA LEU A 4 -3.27 10.86 -4.67
C LEU A 4 -3.63 9.76 -3.66
N THR A 5 -4.50 10.08 -2.72
CA THR A 5 -5.06 9.11 -1.77
C THR A 5 -6.41 8.65 -2.27
N VAL A 6 -6.61 7.33 -2.37
CA VAL A 6 -7.87 6.72 -2.79
C VAL A 6 -8.39 5.84 -1.65
N GLY A 7 -9.64 6.08 -1.25
CA GLY A 7 -10.36 5.23 -0.31
C GLY A 7 -11.41 4.42 -1.06
N TRP A 8 -11.48 3.12 -0.78
CA TRP A 8 -12.55 2.25 -1.27
C TRP A 8 -13.60 2.08 -0.16
N ASP A 9 -14.88 2.19 -0.52
CA ASP A 9 -16.02 2.11 0.40
C ASP A 9 -16.46 0.66 0.70
N GLY A 10 -15.76 -0.34 0.13
CA GLY A 10 -16.07 -1.75 0.32
C GLY A 10 -17.15 -2.31 -0.62
N LYS A 11 -17.62 -1.53 -1.61
CA LYS A 11 -18.68 -1.94 -2.54
C LYS A 11 -18.16 -2.23 -3.94
N ASN A 12 -18.83 -3.13 -4.66
CA ASN A 12 -18.57 -3.35 -6.09
C ASN A 12 -19.30 -2.31 -6.96
N ALA A 13 -19.12 -2.38 -8.28
CA ALA A 13 -19.73 -1.47 -9.24
C ALA A 13 -21.27 -1.48 -9.26
N ALA A 14 -21.90 -2.53 -8.74
CA ALA A 14 -23.34 -2.62 -8.57
C ALA A 14 -23.84 -2.03 -7.23
N GLY A 15 -22.94 -1.47 -6.41
CA GLY A 15 -23.25 -0.93 -5.09
C GLY A 15 -23.41 -1.99 -3.99
N VAL A 16 -23.03 -3.25 -4.27
CA VAL A 16 -23.16 -4.37 -3.32
C VAL A 16 -21.94 -4.43 -2.42
N GLN A 17 -22.18 -4.46 -1.10
CA GLN A 17 -21.16 -4.67 -0.08
C GLN A 17 -20.39 -5.96 -0.35
N GLN A 18 -19.07 -5.87 -0.41
CA GLN A 18 -18.21 -7.04 -0.59
C GLN A 18 -17.90 -7.69 0.76
N PRO A 19 -17.77 -9.03 0.83
CA PRO A 19 -17.40 -9.74 2.06
C PRO A 19 -16.04 -9.34 2.60
N ASP A 20 -15.80 -9.62 3.87
CA ASP A 20 -14.47 -9.48 4.46
C ASP A 20 -13.47 -10.40 3.75
N GLY A 21 -12.34 -9.84 3.34
CA GLY A 21 -11.35 -10.58 2.57
C GLY A 21 -10.19 -9.71 2.10
N GLN A 22 -9.23 -10.35 1.47
CA GLN A 22 -8.11 -9.66 0.82
C GLN A 22 -8.53 -9.20 -0.57
N TYR A 23 -8.32 -7.92 -0.85
CA TYR A 23 -8.58 -7.32 -2.16
C TYR A 23 -7.28 -6.75 -2.73
N SER A 24 -7.21 -6.68 -4.05
CA SER A 24 -6.10 -6.06 -4.77
C SER A 24 -6.58 -4.80 -5.50
N ILE A 25 -5.72 -3.80 -5.56
CA ILE A 25 -5.92 -2.58 -6.33
C ILE A 25 -4.87 -2.52 -7.45
N SER A 26 -5.28 -2.06 -8.62
CA SER A 26 -4.39 -1.78 -9.74
C SER A 26 -4.65 -0.35 -10.22
N ILE A 27 -3.58 0.42 -10.39
CA ILE A 27 -3.65 1.82 -10.82
C ILE A 27 -2.86 1.95 -12.12
N LYS A 28 -3.51 2.50 -13.14
CA LYS A 28 -2.88 2.91 -14.40
C LYS A 28 -2.97 4.42 -14.52
N ALA A 29 -1.82 5.10 -14.53
CA ALA A 29 -1.77 6.54 -14.77
C ALA A 29 -1.51 6.82 -16.27
N VAL A 30 -2.18 7.85 -16.79
CA VAL A 30 -2.02 8.30 -18.18
C VAL A 30 -1.87 9.82 -18.21
N ASN A 31 -0.96 10.31 -19.05
CA ASN A 31 -0.82 11.73 -19.38
C ASN A 31 -1.18 11.90 -20.88
N GLY A 32 -2.40 12.37 -21.15
CA GLY A 32 -2.98 12.32 -22.49
C GLY A 32 -3.19 10.86 -22.94
N THR A 33 -2.50 10.45 -24.01
CA THR A 33 -2.53 9.07 -24.53
C THR A 33 -1.36 8.20 -24.04
N VAL A 34 -0.40 8.77 -23.29
CA VAL A 34 0.81 8.08 -22.86
C VAL A 34 0.63 7.52 -21.46
N ALA A 35 0.91 6.22 -21.27
CA ALA A 35 0.96 5.62 -19.94
C ALA A 35 2.19 6.14 -19.18
N VAL A 36 1.99 6.50 -17.91
CA VAL A 36 3.07 6.95 -17.02
C VAL A 36 3.11 6.07 -15.78
N ASP A 37 4.30 5.94 -15.18
CA ASP A 37 4.49 5.10 -14.01
C ASP A 37 3.72 5.63 -12.80
N ALA A 38 2.96 4.74 -12.16
CA ALA A 38 2.27 5.00 -10.91
C ALA A 38 2.76 4.00 -9.86
N LYS A 39 3.27 4.50 -8.74
CA LYS A 39 3.62 3.68 -7.59
C LYS A 39 2.44 3.64 -6.64
N ILE A 40 1.86 2.46 -6.46
CA ILE A 40 0.79 2.25 -5.48
C ILE A 40 1.42 2.18 -4.09
N LEU A 41 0.89 2.98 -3.16
CA LEU A 41 1.26 2.95 -1.75
C LEU A 41 0.10 2.37 -0.95
N ASN A 42 0.21 1.10 -0.56
CA ASN A 42 -0.74 0.49 0.35
C ASN A 42 -0.28 0.76 1.79
N PRO A 43 -1.09 1.44 2.63
CA PRO A 43 -0.77 1.60 4.04
C PRO A 43 -0.61 0.23 4.69
N VAL A 44 0.50 0.04 5.40
CA VAL A 44 0.76 -1.16 6.19
C VAL A 44 0.96 -0.75 7.63
N LYS A 45 0.31 -1.45 8.56
CA LYS A 45 0.54 -1.23 10.00
C LYS A 45 1.81 -1.94 10.43
N ILE A 46 2.65 -1.22 11.17
CA ILE A 46 3.85 -1.74 11.80
C ILE A 46 3.44 -2.31 13.16
N SER A 47 3.79 -3.56 13.42
CA SER A 47 3.52 -4.24 14.70
C SER A 47 4.71 -4.14 15.65
N SER A 48 5.95 -4.21 15.13
CA SER A 48 7.16 -4.12 15.93
C SER A 48 8.38 -3.75 15.07
N VAL A 49 9.51 -3.49 15.74
CA VAL A 49 10.81 -3.30 15.10
C VAL A 49 11.69 -4.50 15.44
N ALA A 50 12.32 -5.10 14.42
CA ALA A 50 13.28 -6.19 14.59
C ALA A 50 14.68 -5.70 14.25
N ILE A 51 15.65 -6.01 15.10
CA ILE A 51 17.06 -5.68 14.90
C ILE A 51 17.85 -6.98 14.80
N ASP A 52 18.40 -7.25 13.62
CA ASP A 52 19.23 -8.42 13.34
C ASP A 52 20.65 -7.96 13.02
N LYS A 53 21.62 -8.30 13.89
CA LYS A 53 23.04 -7.95 13.74
C LYS A 53 23.28 -6.45 13.46
N GLY A 54 22.49 -5.58 14.09
CA GLY A 54 22.59 -4.12 13.95
C GLY A 54 21.81 -3.54 12.76
N VAL A 55 21.12 -4.36 11.96
CA VAL A 55 20.24 -3.91 10.89
C VAL A 55 18.80 -3.88 11.38
N SER A 56 18.18 -2.70 11.33
CA SER A 56 16.79 -2.50 11.74
C SER A 56 15.82 -2.77 10.59
N SER A 57 14.75 -3.51 10.88
CA SER A 57 13.65 -3.79 9.97
C SER A 57 12.32 -3.58 10.68
N LEU A 58 11.29 -3.18 9.93
CA LEU A 58 9.93 -3.03 10.42
C LEU A 58 9.19 -4.35 10.23
N VAL A 59 8.58 -4.87 11.28
CA VAL A 59 7.69 -6.03 11.20
C VAL A 59 6.29 -5.48 10.99
N LEU A 60 5.66 -5.90 9.90
CA LEU A 60 4.29 -5.52 9.57
C LEU A 60 3.31 -6.42 10.35
N GLU A 61 2.04 -6.00 10.44
CA GLU A 61 0.98 -6.77 11.13
C GLU A 61 0.78 -8.18 10.52
N ASN A 62 1.08 -8.35 9.23
CA ASN A 62 1.06 -9.66 8.56
C ASN A 62 2.34 -10.51 8.80
N GLY A 63 3.22 -10.10 9.70
CA GLY A 63 4.48 -10.79 10.02
C GLY A 63 5.61 -10.61 9.00
N LYS A 64 5.36 -9.96 7.85
CA LYS A 64 6.40 -9.65 6.86
C LYS A 64 7.37 -8.61 7.43
N ARG A 65 8.64 -8.73 7.08
CA ARG A 65 9.66 -7.72 7.38
C ARG A 65 9.83 -6.76 6.20
N MET A 66 9.90 -5.47 6.49
CA MET A 66 10.13 -4.38 5.55
C MET A 66 11.43 -3.66 5.94
N SER A 67 12.28 -3.35 4.97
CA SER A 67 13.45 -2.51 5.22
C SER A 67 12.99 -1.07 5.50
N MET A 68 13.68 -0.38 6.40
CA MET A 68 13.42 1.06 6.61
C MET A 68 13.63 1.89 5.34
N SER A 69 14.46 1.43 4.40
CA SER A 69 14.66 2.06 3.09
C SER A 69 13.44 2.00 2.17
N ASP A 70 12.53 1.05 2.40
CA ASP A 70 11.34 0.84 1.56
C ASP A 70 10.15 1.68 2.04
N VAL A 71 10.28 2.32 3.21
CA VAL A 71 9.29 3.24 3.75
C VAL A 71 9.29 4.51 2.91
N THR A 72 8.15 4.78 2.29
CA THR A 72 7.95 5.98 1.47
C THR A 72 7.31 7.12 2.25
N GLN A 73 6.49 6.80 3.26
CA GLN A 73 5.82 7.78 4.12
C GLN A 73 5.41 7.14 5.45
N LEU A 74 5.42 7.95 6.52
CA LEU A 74 4.79 7.65 7.79
C LEU A 74 3.56 8.56 7.94
N ILE A 75 2.42 7.98 8.32
CA ILE A 75 1.13 8.66 8.49
C ILE A 75 0.56 8.40 9.88
#